data_AF-A0A839EYZ5-F1
#
_entry.id   AF-A0A839EYZ5-F1
#
_cell.length_a   1.000
_cell.length_b   1.000
_cell.length_c   1.000
_cell.angle_alpha   90.00
_cell.angle_beta   90.00
_cell.angle_gamma   90.00
#
_symmetry.space_group_name_H-M   'P 1'
#
loop_
_entity.id
_entity.type
_entity.pdbx_description
1 polymer ?
#
loop_
_entity_poly.entity_id
_entity_poly.type
_entity_poly.pdbx_seq_one_letter_code
_entity_poly.pdbx_strand_id
1 'polypeptide(L)'
;MTQTNAIADMFAARIEREQDKACSATLAKLKKNYAYFQQAAIAEILEENAIDAAFINKQQNATNFFDMKAIDRTTVYLQVALKSLSLDKFTDNARTVFMTACKLFDADKHMTLNDACASCTSAKDKRFAIAKDHEQYISRREQMLEAAKRQAEMSLKSLQALNMIILVSKHTYKLNADSTIVQKLRSVIETK
;
A
#
# COMPACT_ATOMS: atom_id res chain seq x y z
N MET A 1 3.44 -7.40 -24.73
CA MET A 1 2.42 -7.41 -23.66
C MET A 1 2.43 -6.05 -23.01
N THR A 2 1.31 -5.32 -23.01
CA THR A 2 1.17 -4.07 -22.25
C THR A 2 1.04 -4.38 -20.75
N GLN A 3 1.48 -3.48 -19.86
CA GLN A 3 1.42 -3.68 -18.40
C GLN A 3 -0.01 -3.90 -17.91
N THR A 4 -0.98 -3.24 -18.55
CA THR A 4 -2.43 -3.38 -18.33
C THR A 4 -2.92 -4.82 -18.54
N ASN A 5 -2.38 -5.51 -19.55
CA ASN A 5 -2.75 -6.91 -19.82
C ASN A 5 -2.24 -7.85 -18.71
N ALA A 6 -1.04 -7.61 -18.19
CA ALA A 6 -0.49 -8.44 -17.10
C ALA A 6 -1.29 -8.34 -15.80
N ILE A 7 -1.78 -7.14 -15.44
CA ILE A 7 -2.65 -6.96 -14.26
C ILE A 7 -3.95 -7.72 -14.43
N ALA A 8 -4.55 -7.59 -15.61
CA ALA A 8 -5.81 -8.25 -15.91
C ALA A 8 -5.67 -9.78 -15.82
N ASP A 9 -4.61 -10.33 -16.41
CA ASP A 9 -4.30 -11.76 -16.38
C ASP A 9 -4.07 -12.27 -14.94
N MET A 10 -3.41 -11.49 -14.07
CA MET A 10 -3.24 -11.83 -12.65
C MET A 10 -4.57 -11.89 -11.91
N PHE A 11 -5.42 -10.88 -12.05
CA PHE A 11 -6.72 -10.88 -11.38
C PHE A 11 -7.61 -12.02 -11.90
N ALA A 12 -7.61 -12.27 -13.21
CA ALA A 12 -8.36 -13.36 -13.82
C ALA A 12 -7.93 -14.72 -13.24
N ALA A 13 -6.62 -15.03 -13.24
CA ALA A 13 -6.09 -16.27 -12.69
C ALA A 13 -6.38 -16.43 -11.19
N ARG A 14 -6.36 -15.34 -10.41
CA ARG A 14 -6.68 -15.41 -8.98
C ARG A 14 -8.18 -15.57 -8.71
N ILE A 15 -9.02 -14.94 -9.52
CA ILE A 15 -10.49 -15.09 -9.43
C ILE A 15 -10.87 -16.54 -9.70
N GLU A 16 -10.31 -17.16 -10.75
CA GLU A 16 -10.51 -18.57 -11.07
C GLU A 16 -10.12 -19.48 -9.89
N ARG A 17 -8.91 -19.30 -9.34
CA ARG A 17 -8.43 -20.08 -8.19
C ARG A 17 -9.29 -19.95 -6.92
N GLU A 18 -9.91 -18.80 -6.70
CA GLU A 18 -10.69 -18.53 -5.49
C GLU A 18 -12.19 -18.79 -5.68
N GLN A 19 -12.66 -18.97 -6.92
CA GLN A 19 -14.04 -19.43 -7.20
C GLN A 19 -14.31 -20.80 -6.59
N ASP A 20 -13.31 -21.68 -6.61
CA ASP A 20 -13.45 -23.06 -6.10
C ASP A 20 -13.37 -23.17 -4.57
N LYS A 21 -13.00 -22.10 -3.86
CA LYS A 21 -12.70 -22.12 -2.41
C LYS A 21 -13.80 -21.56 -1.50
N ALA A 22 -14.99 -21.28 -2.04
CA ALA A 22 -16.17 -20.82 -1.31
C ALA A 22 -16.02 -19.54 -0.44
N CYS A 23 -14.90 -18.80 -0.54
CA CYS A 23 -14.71 -17.55 0.22
C CYS A 23 -15.30 -16.34 -0.53
N SER A 24 -16.63 -16.16 -0.40
CA SER A 24 -17.40 -15.13 -1.12
C SER A 24 -16.89 -13.70 -0.93
N ALA A 25 -16.45 -13.35 0.29
CA ALA A 25 -15.96 -12.00 0.60
C ALA A 25 -14.63 -11.67 -0.08
N THR A 26 -13.69 -12.62 -0.15
CA THR A 26 -12.41 -12.45 -0.83
C THR A 26 -12.61 -12.34 -2.34
N LEU A 27 -13.48 -13.20 -2.89
CA LEU A 27 -13.83 -13.18 -4.31
C LEU A 27 -14.50 -11.85 -4.72
N ALA A 28 -15.42 -11.33 -3.90
CA ALA A 28 -16.06 -10.05 -4.15
C ALA A 28 -15.04 -8.89 -4.18
N LYS A 29 -14.09 -8.87 -3.25
CA LYS A 29 -13.00 -7.88 -3.22
C LYS A 29 -12.07 -8.00 -4.43
N LEU A 30 -11.71 -9.22 -4.81
CA LEU A 30 -10.92 -9.49 -6.02
C LEU A 30 -11.59 -8.92 -7.26
N LYS A 31 -12.88 -9.24 -7.47
CA LYS A 31 -13.65 -8.75 -8.62
C LYS A 31 -13.78 -7.22 -8.61
N LYS A 32 -13.97 -6.60 -7.45
CA LYS A 32 -14.04 -5.14 -7.30
C LYS A 32 -12.71 -4.47 -7.68
N ASN A 33 -11.59 -4.97 -7.15
CA ASN A 33 -10.27 -4.44 -7.50
C ASN A 33 -9.98 -4.69 -8.99
N TYR A 34 -10.30 -5.87 -9.52
CA TYR A 34 -10.13 -6.16 -10.94
C TYR A 34 -10.84 -5.14 -11.84
N ALA A 35 -12.13 -4.88 -11.59
CA ALA A 35 -12.90 -3.88 -12.34
C ALA A 35 -12.31 -2.47 -12.23
N TYR A 36 -11.70 -2.13 -11.10
CA TYR A 36 -11.01 -0.85 -10.94
C TYR A 36 -9.75 -0.76 -11.79
N PHE A 37 -8.92 -1.81 -11.79
CA PHE A 37 -7.69 -1.86 -12.59
C PHE A 37 -7.93 -1.95 -14.11
N GLN A 38 -9.16 -2.25 -14.55
CA GLN A 38 -9.56 -2.21 -15.97
C GLN A 38 -9.94 -0.81 -16.48
N GLN A 39 -10.01 0.20 -15.61
CA GLN A 39 -10.37 1.56 -16.03
C GLN A 39 -9.24 2.19 -16.88
N ALA A 40 -9.59 2.87 -17.97
CA ALA A 40 -8.61 3.47 -18.88
C ALA A 40 -7.64 4.45 -18.18
N ALA A 41 -8.15 5.28 -17.26
CA ALA A 41 -7.32 6.20 -16.47
C ALA A 41 -6.30 5.49 -15.55
N ILE A 42 -6.57 4.23 -15.17
CA ILE A 42 -5.64 3.40 -14.39
C ILE A 42 -4.59 2.79 -15.30
N ALA A 43 -4.98 2.29 -16.48
CA ALA A 43 -4.03 1.80 -17.47
C ALA A 43 -3.00 2.89 -17.83
N GLU A 44 -3.47 4.11 -18.11
CA GLU A 44 -2.64 5.26 -18.46
C GLU A 44 -1.62 5.60 -17.37
N ILE A 45 -2.05 5.73 -16.10
CA ILE A 45 -1.12 6.07 -15.02
C ILE A 45 -0.11 4.94 -14.73
N LEU A 46 -0.49 3.68 -14.93
CA LEU A 46 0.42 2.56 -14.73
C LEU A 46 1.49 2.52 -15.82
N GLU A 47 1.09 2.72 -17.08
CA GLU A 47 2.00 2.82 -18.23
C GLU A 47 2.97 4.00 -18.10
N GLU A 48 2.48 5.17 -17.69
CA GLU A 48 3.32 6.36 -17.41
C GLU A 48 4.41 6.10 -16.36
N ASN A 49 4.13 5.27 -15.35
CA ASN A 49 5.04 5.04 -14.22
C ASN A 49 5.95 3.83 -14.42
N ALA A 50 5.90 3.21 -15.60
CA ALA A 50 6.65 2.00 -15.97
C ALA A 50 6.56 0.92 -14.88
N ILE A 51 5.37 0.72 -14.31
CA ILE A 51 5.18 -0.23 -13.21
C ILE A 51 5.40 -1.65 -13.74
N ASP A 52 6.55 -2.23 -13.35
CA ASP A 52 7.03 -3.50 -13.86
C ASP A 52 5.97 -4.61 -13.68
N ALA A 53 5.69 -5.34 -14.76
CA ALA A 53 4.87 -6.54 -14.73
C ALA A 53 5.38 -7.57 -13.71
N ALA A 54 6.66 -7.53 -13.32
CA ALA A 54 7.24 -8.35 -12.27
C ALA A 54 6.65 -8.11 -10.87
N PHE A 55 6.09 -6.92 -10.58
CA PHE A 55 5.36 -6.68 -9.33
C PHE A 55 4.08 -7.54 -9.25
N ILE A 56 3.38 -7.64 -10.38
CA ILE A 56 2.16 -8.44 -10.58
C ILE A 56 2.52 -9.93 -10.62
N ASN A 57 3.60 -10.27 -11.32
CA ASN A 57 4.04 -11.66 -11.48
C ASN A 57 4.67 -12.25 -10.21
N LYS A 58 5.22 -11.43 -9.30
CA LYS A 58 5.63 -11.89 -7.95
C LYS A 58 4.43 -12.36 -7.11
N GLN A 59 3.20 -11.95 -7.44
CA GLN A 59 1.96 -12.49 -6.86
C GLN A 59 1.45 -13.73 -7.62
N GLN A 60 1.73 -13.86 -8.92
CA GLN A 60 1.40 -15.07 -9.70
C GLN A 60 2.28 -16.28 -9.32
N ASN A 61 3.59 -16.10 -9.11
CA ASN A 61 4.54 -17.23 -9.12
C ASN A 61 5.32 -17.52 -7.82
N ALA A 62 4.98 -16.92 -6.67
CA ALA A 62 5.80 -17.10 -5.47
C ALA A 62 5.18 -17.87 -4.29
N THR A 63 3.87 -17.80 -3.98
CA THR A 63 3.33 -18.49 -2.80
C THR A 63 1.80 -18.64 -2.81
N ASN A 64 1.27 -19.46 -1.90
CA ASN A 64 -0.14 -19.48 -1.50
C ASN A 64 -0.69 -18.11 -1.01
N PHE A 65 0.15 -17.09 -0.86
CA PHE A 65 -0.21 -15.78 -0.29
C PHE A 65 -0.34 -14.72 -1.39
N PHE A 66 -1.55 -14.56 -1.91
CA PHE A 66 -1.95 -13.36 -2.63
C PHE A 66 -2.21 -12.25 -1.61
N ASP A 67 -1.36 -11.21 -1.56
CA ASP A 67 -1.45 -10.16 -0.55
C ASP A 67 -2.54 -9.14 -0.90
N MET A 68 -3.80 -9.53 -0.69
CA MET A 68 -4.99 -8.69 -0.90
C MET A 68 -4.89 -7.32 -0.23
N LYS A 69 -4.19 -7.21 0.90
CA LYS A 69 -4.08 -5.95 1.64
C LYS A 69 -3.11 -4.98 0.97
N ALA A 70 -2.02 -5.50 0.39
CA ALA A 70 -1.16 -4.68 -0.44
C ALA A 70 -1.92 -4.16 -1.68
N ILE A 71 -2.71 -5.02 -2.33
CA ILE A 71 -3.53 -4.62 -3.48
C ILE A 71 -4.57 -3.58 -3.09
N ASP A 72 -5.31 -3.78 -2.00
CA ASP A 72 -6.29 -2.80 -1.51
C ASP A 72 -5.63 -1.43 -1.26
N ARG A 73 -4.40 -1.42 -0.73
CA ARG A 73 -3.63 -0.19 -0.52
C ARG A 73 -3.17 0.45 -1.83
N THR A 74 -2.67 -0.34 -2.77
CA THR A 74 -2.34 0.10 -4.14
C THR A 74 -3.55 0.77 -4.79
N THR A 75 -4.72 0.11 -4.75
CA THR A 75 -6.00 0.67 -5.22
C THR A 75 -6.28 2.02 -4.57
N VAL A 76 -6.16 2.13 -3.25
CA VAL A 76 -6.40 3.39 -2.52
C VAL A 76 -5.43 4.50 -2.93
N TYR A 77 -4.11 4.23 -3.04
CA TYR A 77 -3.15 5.23 -3.49
C TYR A 77 -3.49 5.76 -4.89
N LEU A 78 -3.83 4.86 -5.83
CA LEU A 78 -4.25 5.23 -7.18
C LEU A 78 -5.56 6.03 -7.19
N GLN A 79 -6.53 5.63 -6.37
CA GLN A 79 -7.81 6.33 -6.25
C GLN A 79 -7.64 7.77 -5.76
N VAL A 80 -6.79 7.97 -4.75
CA VAL A 80 -6.50 9.31 -4.24
C VAL A 80 -5.69 10.12 -5.27
N ALA A 81 -4.69 9.51 -5.92
CA ALA A 81 -3.88 10.17 -6.95
C ALA A 81 -4.72 10.63 -8.16
N LEU A 82 -5.77 9.88 -8.51
CA LEU A 82 -6.72 10.23 -9.58
C LEU A 82 -7.91 11.06 -9.10
N LYS A 83 -7.91 11.55 -7.85
CA LYS A 83 -8.99 12.33 -7.24
C LYS A 83 -10.36 11.63 -7.23
N SER A 84 -10.41 10.31 -7.36
CA SER A 84 -11.64 9.51 -7.37
C SER A 84 -12.12 9.11 -5.97
N LEU A 85 -11.32 9.38 -4.93
CA LEU A 85 -11.63 9.11 -3.53
C LEU A 85 -11.29 10.32 -2.64
N SER A 86 -12.14 10.60 -1.64
CA SER A 86 -11.80 11.60 -0.61
C SER A 86 -10.58 11.16 0.18
N LEU A 87 -9.69 12.12 0.48
CA LEU A 87 -8.57 11.94 1.41
C LEU A 87 -8.99 11.39 2.78
N ASP A 88 -10.24 11.58 3.21
CA ASP A 88 -10.74 11.07 4.48
C ASP A 88 -10.89 9.54 4.49
N LYS A 89 -10.92 8.91 3.32
CA LYS A 89 -10.93 7.45 3.14
C LYS A 89 -9.53 6.86 2.94
N PHE A 90 -8.52 7.71 2.81
CA PHE A 90 -7.12 7.29 2.78
C PHE A 90 -6.73 6.85 4.19
N THR A 91 -6.73 5.54 4.45
CA THR A 91 -6.54 5.00 5.80
C THR A 91 -5.34 5.66 6.48
N ASP A 92 -5.50 6.15 7.72
CA ASP A 92 -4.48 6.95 8.42
C ASP A 92 -3.07 6.35 8.30
N ASN A 93 -2.92 5.03 8.44
CA ASN A 93 -1.62 4.37 8.34
C ASN A 93 -0.97 4.49 6.94
N ALA A 94 -1.74 4.35 5.86
CA ALA A 94 -1.23 4.50 4.50
C ALA A 94 -0.79 5.94 4.22
N ARG A 95 -1.63 6.90 4.62
CA ARG A 95 -1.33 8.33 4.52
C ARG A 95 -0.08 8.70 5.29
N THR A 96 0.00 8.28 6.55
CA THR A 96 1.09 8.67 7.45
C THR A 96 2.41 8.08 6.98
N VAL A 97 2.45 6.84 6.50
CA VAL A 97 3.66 6.25 5.93
C VAL A 97 4.12 6.99 4.67
N PHE A 98 3.21 7.31 3.74
CA PHE A 98 3.57 8.10 2.55
C PHE A 98 4.06 9.51 2.90
N MET A 99 3.41 10.19 3.84
CA MET A 99 3.82 11.51 4.30
C MET A 99 5.17 11.49 5.01
N THR A 100 5.47 10.44 5.78
CA THR A 100 6.80 10.24 6.37
C THR A 100 7.86 10.09 5.28
N ALA A 101 7.59 9.33 4.22
CA ALA A 101 8.49 9.22 3.09
C ALA A 101 8.76 10.58 2.41
N CYS A 102 7.72 11.39 2.21
CA CYS A 102 7.86 12.74 1.64
C CYS A 102 8.68 13.67 2.54
N LYS A 103 8.37 13.71 3.84
CA LYS A 103 9.10 14.56 4.81
C LYS A 103 10.56 14.19 4.95
N LEU A 104 10.87 12.89 4.92
CA LEU A 104 12.26 12.43 4.97
C LEU A 104 12.98 12.79 3.67
N PHE A 105 12.32 12.64 2.53
CA PHE A 105 12.87 13.07 1.23
C PHE A 105 13.15 14.57 1.19
N ASP A 106 12.20 15.42 1.60
CA ASP A 106 12.37 16.88 1.65
C ASP A 106 13.50 17.31 2.61
N ALA A 107 13.95 16.42 3.50
CA ALA A 107 15.07 16.60 4.41
C ALA A 107 16.35 15.85 3.97
N ASP A 108 16.42 15.40 2.72
CA ASP A 108 17.53 14.61 2.14
C ASP A 108 17.86 13.33 2.91
N LYS A 109 16.82 12.66 3.44
CA LYS A 109 16.93 11.42 4.22
C LYS A 109 16.21 10.25 3.55
N HIS A 110 16.64 9.04 3.91
CA HIS A 110 15.97 7.81 3.54
C HIS A 110 14.96 7.37 4.60
N MET A 111 13.89 6.73 4.15
CA MET A 111 12.92 6.08 5.03
C MET A 111 13.38 4.66 5.35
N THR A 112 13.34 4.29 6.63
CA THR A 112 13.56 2.92 7.08
C THR A 112 12.24 2.21 7.39
N LEU A 113 12.28 0.88 7.54
CA LEU A 113 11.13 0.13 8.07
C LEU A 113 10.69 0.65 9.45
N ASN A 114 11.63 1.07 10.30
CA ASN A 114 11.33 1.58 11.63
C ASN A 114 10.57 2.91 11.59
N ASP A 115 10.90 3.80 10.65
CA ASP A 115 10.17 5.06 10.44
C ASP A 115 8.72 4.80 9.99
N ALA A 116 8.53 3.82 9.11
CA ALA A 116 7.20 3.38 8.68
C ALA A 116 6.40 2.72 9.83
N CYS A 117 7.05 1.92 10.67
CA CYS A 117 6.45 1.35 11.89
C CYS A 117 6.01 2.45 12.86
N ALA A 118 6.87 3.43 13.14
CA ALA A 118 6.58 4.56 14.03
C ALA A 118 5.39 5.40 13.54
N SER A 119 5.26 5.54 12.22
CA SER A 119 4.11 6.20 11.59
C SER A 119 2.79 5.44 11.82
N CYS A 120 2.86 4.10 11.94
CA CYS A 120 1.70 3.25 12.20
C CYS A 120 1.36 3.09 13.70
N THR A 121 2.33 3.29 14.60
CA THR A 121 2.13 3.22 16.06
C THR A 121 1.57 4.52 16.62
N SER A 122 2.08 5.68 16.18
CA SER A 122 1.62 7.01 16.62
C SER A 122 0.13 7.27 16.35
N ALA A 123 -0.42 6.71 15.27
CA ALA A 123 -1.85 6.74 14.97
C ALA A 123 -2.71 5.97 16.00
N LYS A 124 -2.13 4.99 16.71
CA LYS A 124 -2.84 4.14 17.66
C LYS A 124 -2.53 4.45 19.13
N ASP A 125 -1.39 5.07 19.43
CA ASP A 125 -1.01 5.47 20.80
C ASP A 125 -1.98 6.49 21.42
N LYS A 126 -2.64 7.32 20.59
CA LYS A 126 -3.70 8.24 21.04
C LYS A 126 -4.89 7.54 21.75
N ARG A 127 -4.99 6.20 21.67
CA ARG A 127 -6.10 5.41 22.23
C ARG A 127 -5.78 4.71 23.56
N PHE A 128 -4.55 4.81 24.09
CA PHE A 128 -4.07 3.97 25.20
C PHE A 128 -3.71 4.70 26.50
N ALA A 129 -3.93 6.01 26.61
CA ALA A 129 -3.68 6.76 27.86
C ALA A 129 -4.54 6.32 29.07
N ILE A 130 -5.28 5.19 28.98
CA ILE A 130 -6.29 4.73 29.93
C ILE A 130 -6.21 3.21 30.12
N ALA A 131 -5.06 2.67 30.52
CA ALA A 131 -4.96 1.28 30.98
C ALA A 131 -4.33 1.24 32.37
N LYS A 132 -5.07 0.70 33.35
CA LYS A 132 -4.71 0.73 34.77
C LYS A 132 -3.92 -0.51 35.25
N ASP A 133 -3.76 -1.54 34.42
CA ASP A 133 -3.03 -2.78 34.76
C ASP A 133 -1.81 -3.04 33.86
N HIS A 134 -0.66 -3.28 34.48
CA HIS A 134 0.65 -3.34 33.83
C HIS A 134 0.84 -4.53 32.87
N GLU A 135 0.38 -5.74 33.19
CA GLU A 135 0.62 -6.92 32.34
C GLU A 135 -0.24 -6.94 31.07
N GLN A 136 -1.54 -6.63 31.19
CA GLN A 136 -2.41 -6.50 30.02
C GLN A 136 -1.98 -5.34 29.12
N TYR A 137 -1.40 -4.30 29.70
CA TYR A 137 -0.81 -3.20 28.95
C TYR A 137 0.40 -3.64 28.12
N ILE A 138 1.32 -4.43 28.69
CA ILE A 138 2.50 -4.95 27.98
C ILE A 138 2.07 -5.84 26.79
N SER A 139 1.21 -6.83 27.02
CA SER A 139 0.76 -7.75 25.95
C SER A 139 0.00 -7.02 24.83
N ARG A 140 -0.88 -6.06 25.18
CA ARG A 140 -1.56 -5.22 24.18
C ARG A 140 -0.57 -4.37 23.38
N ARG A 141 0.45 -3.83 24.03
CA ARG A 141 1.49 -3.03 23.37
C ARG A 141 2.32 -3.86 22.39
N GLU A 142 2.71 -5.09 22.76
CA GLU A 142 3.41 -6.02 21.87
C GLU A 142 2.57 -6.40 20.64
N GLN A 143 1.30 -6.76 20.84
CA GLN A 143 0.38 -7.06 19.74
C GLN A 143 0.19 -5.86 18.79
N MET A 144 0.21 -4.65 19.32
CA MET A 144 0.11 -3.43 18.53
C MET A 144 1.38 -3.12 17.75
N LEU A 145 2.56 -3.32 18.34
CA LEU A 145 3.85 -3.17 17.65
C LEU A 145 3.93 -4.16 16.48
N GLU A 146 3.55 -5.41 16.72
CA GLU A 146 3.50 -6.45 15.68
C GLU A 146 2.47 -6.09 14.58
N ALA A 147 1.29 -5.61 14.97
CA ALA A 147 0.30 -5.13 14.02
C ALA A 147 0.80 -3.91 13.23
N ALA A 148 1.49 -2.96 13.86
CA ALA A 148 2.05 -1.78 13.20
C ALA A 148 3.15 -2.17 12.21
N LYS A 149 4.02 -3.10 12.58
CA LYS A 149 5.04 -3.66 11.67
C LYS A 149 4.42 -4.27 10.43
N ARG A 150 3.39 -5.12 10.59
CA ARG A 150 2.66 -5.69 9.45
C ARG A 150 2.04 -4.61 8.56
N GLN A 151 1.44 -3.57 9.15
CA GLN A 151 0.85 -2.46 8.38
C GLN A 151 1.93 -1.65 7.64
N ALA A 152 3.08 -1.41 8.27
CA ALA A 152 4.22 -0.73 7.65
C ALA A 152 4.75 -1.54 6.46
N GLU A 153 4.99 -2.84 6.63
CA GLU A 153 5.45 -3.73 5.56
C GLU A 153 4.48 -3.75 4.36
N MET A 154 3.17 -3.85 4.60
CA MET A 154 2.16 -3.77 3.53
C MET A 154 2.20 -2.41 2.83
N SER A 155 2.36 -1.32 3.58
CA SER A 155 2.45 0.04 3.02
C SER A 155 3.67 0.17 2.13
N LEU A 156 4.85 -0.26 2.60
CA LEU A 156 6.10 -0.21 1.86
C LEU A 156 6.05 -1.05 0.59
N LYS A 157 5.51 -2.28 0.67
CA LYS A 157 5.29 -3.12 -0.51
C LYS A 157 4.40 -2.43 -1.55
N SER A 158 3.34 -1.76 -1.11
CA SER A 158 2.42 -1.04 -2.00
C SER A 158 3.04 0.22 -2.62
N LEU A 159 3.89 0.93 -1.86
CA LEU A 159 4.63 2.08 -2.39
C LEU A 159 5.69 1.64 -3.41
N GLN A 160 6.40 0.54 -3.13
CA GLN A 160 7.36 -0.05 -4.08
C GLN A 160 6.66 -0.55 -5.35
N ALA A 161 5.48 -1.15 -5.19
CA ALA A 161 4.64 -1.62 -6.29
C ALA A 161 4.34 -0.52 -7.31
N LEU A 162 3.98 0.66 -6.79
CA LEU A 162 3.62 1.82 -7.58
C LEU A 162 4.84 2.63 -8.05
N ASN A 163 6.04 2.06 -7.89
CA ASN A 163 7.30 2.74 -8.17
C ASN A 163 7.43 4.09 -7.45
N MET A 164 6.77 4.26 -6.30
CA MET A 164 6.79 5.49 -5.51
C MET A 164 8.00 5.56 -4.57
N ILE A 165 8.55 4.40 -4.20
CA ILE A 165 9.80 4.29 -3.44
C ILE A 165 10.70 3.23 -4.03
N ILE A 166 12.01 3.41 -3.88
CA ILE A 166 13.05 2.51 -4.39
C ILE A 166 13.85 1.96 -3.21
N LEU A 167 14.09 0.65 -3.19
CA LEU A 167 14.94 0.01 -2.18
C LEU A 167 16.41 0.34 -2.47
N VAL A 168 17.10 0.97 -1.51
CA VAL A 168 18.52 1.33 -1.66
C VAL A 168 19.43 0.40 -0.85
N SER A 169 18.93 -0.15 0.25
CA SER A 169 19.59 -1.18 1.04
C SER A 169 18.55 -1.94 1.85
N LYS A 170 18.96 -2.98 2.59
CA LYS A 170 18.03 -3.80 3.39
C LYS A 170 17.18 -2.91 4.31
N HIS A 171 15.86 -2.94 4.10
CA HIS A 171 14.85 -2.15 4.83
C HIS A 171 15.02 -0.62 4.78
N THR A 172 15.73 -0.11 3.77
CA THR A 172 15.93 1.34 3.56
C THR A 172 15.48 1.73 2.16
N TYR A 173 14.70 2.80 2.09
CA TYR A 173 13.98 3.22 0.89
C TYR A 173 14.20 4.71 0.63
N LYS A 174 14.34 5.07 -0.65
CA LYS A 174 14.27 6.47 -1.11
C LYS A 174 12.94 6.72 -1.82
N LEU A 175 12.42 7.94 -1.73
CA LEU A 175 11.28 8.36 -2.56
C LEU A 175 11.70 8.39 -4.03
N ASN A 176 10.84 7.94 -4.93
CA ASN A 176 11.00 8.16 -6.36
C ASN A 176 10.32 9.47 -6.75
N ALA A 177 11.09 10.56 -6.79
CA ALA A 177 10.57 11.90 -7.10
C ALA A 177 10.06 12.03 -8.54
N ASP A 178 10.55 11.19 -9.45
CA ASP A 178 10.15 11.16 -10.86
C ASP A 178 8.82 10.42 -11.07
N SER A 179 8.26 9.77 -10.04
CA SER A 179 6.97 9.10 -10.13
C SER A 179 5.83 10.12 -10.24
N THR A 180 5.09 10.07 -11.35
CA THR A 180 3.87 10.85 -11.55
C THR A 180 2.83 10.59 -10.45
N ILE A 181 2.76 9.37 -9.91
CA ILE A 181 1.87 9.03 -8.79
C ILE A 181 2.27 9.81 -7.54
N VAL A 182 3.57 9.89 -7.22
CA VAL A 182 4.07 10.67 -6.07
C VAL A 182 3.69 12.14 -6.22
N GLN A 183 3.93 12.73 -7.39
CA GLN A 183 3.62 14.14 -7.67
C GLN A 183 2.11 14.42 -7.55
N LYS A 184 1.28 13.60 -8.18
CA LYS A 184 -0.19 13.69 -8.08
C LYS A 184 -0.65 13.56 -6.62
N LEU A 185 -0.13 12.58 -5.87
CA LEU A 185 -0.54 12.34 -4.48
C LEU A 185 -0.11 13.46 -3.54
N ARG A 186 1.12 14.00 -3.68
CA ARG A 186 1.59 15.17 -2.91
C ARG A 186 0.68 16.37 -3.13
N SER A 187 0.38 16.69 -4.39
CA SER A 187 -0.47 17.84 -4.73
C SER A 187 -1.86 17.77 -4.07
N VAL A 188 -2.45 16.56 -4.00
CA VAL A 188 -3.75 16.32 -3.38
C VAL A 188 -3.69 16.50 -1.86
N ILE A 189 -2.59 16.05 -1.22
CA ILE A 189 -2.45 16.15 0.24
C ILE A 189 -2.08 17.57 0.70
N GLU A 190 -1.30 18.32 -0.08
CA GLU A 190 -0.86 19.69 0.25
C GLU A 190 -1.94 20.75 0.02
N THR A 191 -2.98 20.47 -0.79
CA THR A 191 -4.10 21.39 -1.04
C THR A 191 -5.24 21.31 -0.02
N LYS A 192 -5.13 20.49 1.03
CA LYS A 192 -6.10 20.40 2.14
C LYS A 192 -5.43 20.66 3.48
#